data_AF-A0A2I3SVL7-F1
#
_entry.id   AF-A0A2I3SVL7-F1
#
_cell.length_a   1.000
_cell.length_b   1.000
_cell.length_c   1.000
_cell.angle_alpha   90.00
_cell.angle_beta   90.00
_cell.angle_gamma   90.00
#
_symmetry.space_group_name_H-M   'P 1'
#
loop_
_entity.id
_entity.type
_entity.pdbx_description
1 polymer ?
#
loop_
_entity_poly.entity_id
_entity_poly.type
_entity_poly.pdbx_seq_one_letter_code
_entity_poly.pdbx_strand_id
1 'polypeptide(L)'
;MVSRSCRCRCSTASSSCWARSSRGGCGGGLPPSPSCAPPRPHRSPSILLGVVVPLSCPAQRWGRVSWTGSWLGASLPPGSGPGRMSPARRCRGMRAAVAASVGLSEGPAGSRSGRLFRPPSPAPAAPGARLLRLPESGAVQAASPERAGWTEALRAAVAELRAGAVVAVPTDTLYGLACAASCSAALRAVYRLKGRSEAKPLAVCLGRVADVYRYCRVRVPEGLLKDLLPGPVTLVMERSEELNKDLNPFTPLVGIRIPDHAFMQDLAQMFEGPLALTSANLSSQASSLNVEEFQDLWPQLSLVIDGGQIGDGQSPECRLGSTVVDLSVPGKFGIIRPGCALESTTAILQQKYGLLPSHASYL
;
A
#
# COMPACT_ATOMS: atom_id res chain seq x y z
N MET A 1 55.24 12.17 -13.13
CA MET A 1 56.25 11.23 -12.61
C MET A 1 56.32 11.37 -11.09
N VAL A 2 56.64 10.29 -10.39
CA VAL A 2 56.47 10.15 -8.92
C VAL A 2 57.69 10.65 -8.15
N SER A 3 57.47 11.28 -6.98
CA SER A 3 58.53 11.49 -5.98
C SER A 3 58.14 10.94 -4.59
N ARG A 4 58.97 10.01 -4.14
CA ARG A 4 59.33 9.57 -2.76
C ARG A 4 58.63 10.31 -1.60
N SER A 5 57.82 9.68 -0.76
CA SER A 5 58.12 8.62 0.25
C SER A 5 58.84 9.09 1.51
N CYS A 6 58.16 9.01 2.66
CA CYS A 6 58.80 8.74 3.97
C CYS A 6 57.83 7.98 4.89
N ARG A 7 58.35 7.10 5.75
CA ARG A 7 57.59 6.27 6.71
C ARG A 7 57.98 6.66 8.14
N CYS A 8 57.10 6.41 9.11
CA CYS A 8 57.50 5.94 10.44
C CYS A 8 56.49 4.95 11.02
N ARG A 9 56.99 3.93 11.72
CA ARG A 9 56.24 3.05 12.66
C ARG A 9 56.33 3.68 14.07
N CYS A 10 55.55 3.32 15.09
CA CYS A 10 55.47 2.07 15.88
C CYS A 10 54.36 2.32 16.95
N SER A 11 53.35 1.47 17.22
CA SER A 11 53.29 0.08 17.74
C SER A 11 53.03 -0.01 19.26
N THR A 12 52.10 -0.89 19.66
CA THR A 12 51.94 -1.55 21.00
C THR A 12 51.65 -0.69 22.25
N ALA A 13 50.92 -1.13 23.29
CA ALA A 13 49.98 -2.26 23.44
C ALA A 13 49.07 -2.09 24.70
N SER A 14 47.87 -2.67 24.62
CA SER A 14 47.19 -3.58 25.60
C SER A 14 46.94 -3.25 27.09
N SER A 15 45.94 -4.01 27.58
CA SER A 15 45.73 -4.54 28.94
C SER A 15 45.08 -3.67 30.03
N SER A 16 43.87 -4.11 30.41
CA SER A 16 43.16 -3.84 31.65
C SER A 16 43.70 -4.71 32.81
N CYS A 17 43.65 -4.22 34.06
CA CYS A 17 43.18 -5.01 35.21
C CYS A 17 43.03 -4.20 36.52
N TRP A 18 41.91 -4.46 37.19
CA TRP A 18 41.65 -4.54 38.63
C TRP A 18 42.70 -4.02 39.65
N ALA A 19 42.24 -3.17 40.57
CA ALA A 19 42.70 -3.14 41.95
C ALA A 19 41.51 -3.08 42.93
N ARG A 20 41.68 -3.70 44.11
CA ARG A 20 40.65 -3.99 45.13
C ARG A 20 40.94 -3.15 46.40
N SER A 21 40.03 -3.19 47.39
CA SER A 21 40.17 -2.77 48.81
C SER A 21 39.63 -1.37 49.18
N SER A 22 39.12 -1.09 50.39
CA SER A 22 38.55 -1.96 51.46
C SER A 22 38.01 -1.13 52.64
N ARG A 23 36.90 -1.57 53.29
CA ARG A 23 36.39 -1.15 54.64
C ARG A 23 36.02 0.36 54.76
N GLY A 24 35.01 0.79 55.52
CA GLY A 24 33.91 0.15 56.24
C GLY A 24 33.16 1.19 57.11
N GLY A 25 31.96 0.85 57.61
CA GLY A 25 31.47 1.36 58.91
C GLY A 25 30.19 2.23 58.97
N CYS A 26 29.06 1.57 59.29
CA CYS A 26 27.99 1.95 60.24
C CYS A 26 27.38 3.39 60.35
N GLY A 27 26.03 3.43 60.29
CA GLY A 27 25.16 4.42 60.95
C GLY A 27 24.81 5.69 60.14
N GLY A 28 23.60 6.25 60.18
CA GLY A 28 22.33 5.83 60.81
C GLY A 28 21.33 7.00 60.84
N GLY A 29 20.02 6.74 60.76
CA GLY A 29 18.96 7.71 61.08
C GLY A 29 18.51 8.68 59.96
N LEU A 30 17.34 8.41 59.39
CA LEU A 30 16.49 9.37 58.68
C LEU A 30 15.19 9.60 59.48
N PRO A 31 14.67 10.83 59.54
CA PRO A 31 13.24 11.10 59.65
C PRO A 31 12.67 11.81 58.40
N PRO A 32 11.34 11.83 58.19
CA PRO A 32 10.73 12.04 56.88
C PRO A 32 10.10 13.43 56.62
N SER A 33 9.81 13.72 55.33
CA SER A 33 8.59 14.30 54.70
C SER A 33 7.80 15.45 55.37
N PRO A 34 7.03 16.33 54.64
CA PRO A 34 6.33 16.01 53.38
C PRO A 34 6.10 17.13 52.32
N SER A 35 5.60 16.70 51.15
CA SER A 35 4.54 17.28 50.29
C SER A 35 4.30 18.81 50.22
N CYS A 36 4.33 19.36 48.99
CA CYS A 36 3.54 20.54 48.60
C CYS A 36 2.74 20.28 47.31
N ALA A 37 1.49 20.76 47.30
CA ALA A 37 0.54 20.73 46.17
C ALA A 37 0.22 22.19 45.73
N PRO A 38 -0.48 22.42 44.58
CA PRO A 38 -0.43 23.69 43.85
C PRO A 38 -1.58 24.67 44.19
N PRO A 39 -1.47 25.96 43.79
CA PRO A 39 -2.56 26.92 43.85
C PRO A 39 -3.25 27.20 42.49
N ARG A 40 -4.53 27.57 42.54
CA ARG A 40 -5.26 28.38 41.53
C ARG A 40 -5.75 29.69 42.22
N PRO A 41 -6.70 30.49 41.66
CA PRO A 41 -6.41 31.71 40.89
C PRO A 41 -7.07 32.98 41.49
N HIS A 42 -6.79 34.21 41.00
CA HIS A 42 -7.77 35.32 41.08
C HIS A 42 -7.48 36.57 40.20
N ARG A 43 -8.54 37.00 39.49
CA ARG A 43 -9.05 38.38 39.20
C ARG A 43 -8.20 39.50 38.53
N SER A 44 -8.81 40.08 37.49
CA SER A 44 -8.59 41.39 36.83
C SER A 44 -9.10 42.59 37.66
N PRO A 45 -8.93 43.89 37.26
CA PRO A 45 -9.73 44.51 36.17
C PRO A 45 -9.14 45.74 35.38
N SER A 46 -9.92 46.24 34.39
CA SER A 46 -10.01 47.65 33.90
C SER A 46 -8.97 48.19 32.87
N ILE A 47 -9.33 48.54 31.59
CA ILE A 47 -9.96 49.80 31.04
C ILE A 47 -8.89 50.81 30.52
N LEU A 48 -8.94 51.51 29.37
CA LEU A 48 -9.94 51.75 28.28
C LEU A 48 -9.25 52.07 26.90
N LEU A 49 -9.99 52.66 25.94
CA LEU A 49 -9.67 53.18 24.58
C LEU A 49 -9.30 52.14 23.48
N GLY A 50 -9.98 52.06 22.32
CA GLY A 50 -11.26 52.63 21.90
C GLY A 50 -11.25 53.33 20.53
N VAL A 51 -11.64 52.63 19.45
CA VAL A 51 -12.19 53.21 18.21
C VAL A 51 -13.30 52.29 17.69
N VAL A 52 -14.45 52.88 17.36
CA VAL A 52 -15.62 52.31 16.66
C VAL A 52 -15.67 53.07 15.30
N VAL A 53 -16.20 52.62 14.16
CA VAL A 53 -17.60 52.34 13.73
C VAL A 53 -17.59 51.65 12.31
N PRO A 54 -18.71 51.40 11.57
CA PRO A 54 -19.35 50.07 11.42
C PRO A 54 -19.46 49.51 9.97
N LEU A 55 -19.98 48.27 9.79
CA LEU A 55 -21.25 47.95 9.06
C LEU A 55 -21.39 46.48 8.56
N SER A 56 -22.53 45.87 8.93
CA SER A 56 -23.45 45.05 8.13
C SER A 56 -23.06 43.74 7.40
N CYS A 57 -23.69 42.65 7.85
CA CYS A 57 -24.39 41.54 7.16
C CYS A 57 -24.56 41.54 5.60
N PRO A 58 -24.85 40.37 4.95
CA PRO A 58 -25.49 39.17 5.54
C PRO A 58 -24.91 37.79 5.17
N ALA A 59 -25.40 36.76 5.87
CA ALA A 59 -25.18 35.35 5.54
C ALA A 59 -25.85 34.93 4.21
N GLN A 60 -25.24 33.98 3.49
CA GLN A 60 -25.92 33.24 2.41
C GLN A 60 -25.83 31.73 2.58
N ARG A 61 -26.89 31.09 2.09
CA ARG A 61 -27.35 29.74 2.37
C ARG A 61 -26.99 28.83 1.20
N TRP A 62 -26.03 27.92 1.38
CA TRP A 62 -25.65 26.98 0.32
C TRP A 62 -26.68 25.84 0.23
N GLY A 63 -27.44 25.83 -0.86
CA GLY A 63 -28.46 24.83 -1.14
C GLY A 63 -27.87 23.52 -1.67
N ARG A 64 -28.59 22.41 -1.43
CA ARG A 64 -28.32 21.13 -2.10
C ARG A 64 -28.50 21.30 -3.61
N VAL A 65 -27.55 20.77 -4.39
CA VAL A 65 -27.75 20.51 -5.83
C VAL A 65 -27.56 19.02 -6.08
N SER A 66 -28.66 18.34 -6.40
CA SER A 66 -28.67 16.96 -6.87
C SER A 66 -28.30 16.90 -8.35
N TRP A 67 -27.36 16.04 -8.71
CA TRP A 67 -27.04 15.76 -10.13
C TRP A 67 -27.76 14.50 -10.61
N THR A 68 -28.88 14.71 -11.30
CA THR A 68 -29.52 13.73 -12.18
C THR A 68 -29.55 14.32 -13.60
N GLY A 69 -28.90 13.69 -14.58
CA GLY A 69 -28.81 14.26 -15.92
C GLY A 69 -28.04 13.40 -16.92
N SER A 70 -28.73 12.43 -17.51
CA SER A 70 -28.25 11.73 -18.71
C SER A 70 -28.22 12.68 -19.91
N TRP A 71 -27.24 12.53 -20.81
CA TRP A 71 -27.20 13.24 -22.10
C TRP A 71 -26.92 12.28 -23.26
N LEU A 72 -28.01 11.87 -23.91
CA LEU A 72 -28.06 11.60 -25.34
C LEU A 72 -28.44 12.91 -26.05
N GLY A 73 -27.94 13.16 -27.25
CA GLY A 73 -28.46 14.22 -28.12
C GLY A 73 -27.37 14.96 -28.92
N ALA A 74 -27.38 14.76 -30.24
CA ALA A 74 -26.50 15.45 -31.18
C ALA A 74 -27.20 16.68 -31.80
N SER A 75 -26.41 17.62 -32.33
CA SER A 75 -26.87 18.67 -33.27
C SER A 75 -25.81 18.97 -34.33
N LEU A 76 -26.23 19.03 -35.59
CA LEU A 76 -25.44 19.38 -36.78
C LEU A 76 -25.65 20.85 -37.17
N PRO A 77 -24.72 21.47 -37.91
CA PRO A 77 -25.00 22.58 -38.83
C PRO A 77 -25.14 22.09 -40.31
N PRO A 78 -25.74 22.89 -41.21
CA PRO A 78 -26.20 22.45 -42.53
C PRO A 78 -25.15 22.57 -43.66
N GLY A 79 -25.39 21.89 -44.79
CA GLY A 79 -24.48 21.84 -45.94
C GLY A 79 -25.03 22.44 -47.25
N SER A 80 -24.35 22.17 -48.37
CA SER A 80 -24.76 22.64 -49.70
C SER A 80 -24.20 21.79 -50.86
N GLY A 81 -25.05 21.46 -51.85
CA GLY A 81 -24.66 21.26 -53.26
C GLY A 81 -24.30 19.82 -53.71
N PRO A 82 -24.80 19.32 -54.88
CA PRO A 82 -24.70 17.90 -55.24
C PRO A 82 -23.78 17.55 -56.43
N GLY A 83 -23.23 16.33 -56.42
CA GLY A 83 -22.52 15.67 -57.52
C GLY A 83 -23.10 14.27 -57.82
N ARG A 84 -23.04 13.82 -59.08
CA ARG A 84 -23.87 12.71 -59.62
C ARG A 84 -23.35 11.28 -59.34
N MET A 85 -24.31 10.35 -59.28
CA MET A 85 -24.26 8.87 -59.49
C MET A 85 -23.44 8.46 -60.73
N SER A 86 -22.96 7.23 -61.01
CA SER A 86 -22.92 5.84 -60.44
C SER A 86 -22.09 4.95 -61.44
N PRO A 87 -21.99 3.59 -61.42
CA PRO A 87 -22.31 2.56 -60.39
C PRO A 87 -21.22 1.46 -60.15
N ALA A 88 -21.37 0.77 -59.01
CA ALA A 88 -21.19 -0.67 -58.73
C ALA A 88 -20.16 -1.59 -59.46
N ARG A 89 -19.40 -2.36 -58.66
CA ARG A 89 -19.13 -3.79 -58.91
C ARG A 89 -19.34 -4.66 -57.66
N ARG A 90 -19.89 -5.86 -57.85
CA ARG A 90 -20.08 -6.92 -56.83
C ARG A 90 -19.01 -8.01 -56.99
N CYS A 91 -18.63 -8.63 -55.88
CA CYS A 91 -18.13 -10.02 -55.74
C CYS A 91 -18.62 -10.48 -54.35
N ARG A 92 -19.48 -11.50 -54.16
CA ARG A 92 -19.21 -12.96 -54.26
C ARG A 92 -17.80 -13.30 -53.76
N GLY A 93 -17.56 -14.00 -52.65
CA GLY A 93 -18.42 -14.88 -51.85
C GLY A 93 -17.96 -16.33 -52.02
N MET A 94 -17.48 -16.96 -50.95
CA MET A 94 -17.15 -18.38 -50.94
C MET A 94 -17.28 -18.97 -49.53
N ARG A 95 -18.07 -20.05 -49.42
CA ARG A 95 -18.04 -20.99 -48.30
C ARG A 95 -17.18 -22.18 -48.70
N ALA A 96 -16.41 -22.72 -47.78
CA ALA A 96 -15.95 -24.11 -47.81
C ALA A 96 -16.26 -24.68 -46.42
N ALA A 97 -17.23 -25.59 -46.25
CA ALA A 97 -17.31 -26.96 -46.74
C ALA A 97 -16.57 -27.93 -45.80
N VAL A 98 -17.37 -28.69 -45.07
CA VAL A 98 -16.95 -29.82 -44.21
C VAL A 98 -16.55 -30.99 -45.12
N ALA A 99 -15.46 -31.67 -44.78
CA ALA A 99 -15.17 -33.01 -45.29
C ALA A 99 -14.67 -33.88 -44.14
N ALA A 100 -15.45 -34.90 -43.79
CA ALA A 100 -14.99 -35.98 -42.93
C ALA A 100 -14.15 -36.97 -43.75
N SER A 101 -13.13 -37.56 -43.16
CA SER A 101 -12.54 -38.81 -43.64
C SER A 101 -12.23 -39.71 -42.45
N VAL A 102 -12.62 -40.98 -42.58
CA VAL A 102 -12.50 -42.00 -41.54
C VAL A 102 -11.22 -42.78 -41.80
N GLY A 103 -10.37 -42.93 -40.79
CA GLY A 103 -9.12 -43.68 -40.89
C GLY A 103 -8.87 -44.48 -39.62
N LEU A 104 -9.22 -45.76 -39.66
CA LEU A 104 -8.91 -46.72 -38.60
C LEU A 104 -7.46 -47.19 -38.70
N SER A 105 -6.74 -47.19 -37.59
CA SER A 105 -5.55 -48.03 -37.38
C SER A 105 -5.36 -48.25 -35.87
N GLU A 106 -5.16 -49.50 -35.46
CA GLU A 106 -5.09 -49.88 -34.05
C GLU A 106 -3.66 -49.98 -33.51
N GLY A 107 -3.49 -49.50 -32.27
CA GLY A 107 -2.53 -50.00 -31.29
C GLY A 107 -1.05 -49.54 -31.38
N PRO A 108 -0.23 -49.85 -30.36
CA PRO A 108 -0.56 -50.47 -29.07
C PRO A 108 -0.45 -49.51 -27.86
N ALA A 109 -0.93 -49.96 -26.69
CA ALA A 109 -0.98 -49.17 -25.46
C ALA A 109 0.39 -48.90 -24.83
N GLY A 110 0.65 -47.64 -24.46
CA GLY A 110 1.80 -47.21 -23.67
C GLY A 110 1.37 -46.50 -22.38
N SER A 111 1.57 -47.13 -21.24
CA SER A 111 1.16 -46.60 -19.93
C SER A 111 1.91 -45.32 -19.53
N ARG A 112 1.18 -44.22 -19.31
CA ARG A 112 1.61 -43.11 -18.44
C ARG A 112 0.44 -42.58 -17.62
N SER A 113 0.51 -42.79 -16.30
CA SER A 113 -0.46 -42.25 -15.34
C SER A 113 -0.29 -40.73 -15.20
N GLY A 114 -0.96 -39.98 -16.09
CA GLY A 114 -1.13 -38.54 -15.93
C GLY A 114 -2.19 -38.25 -14.88
N ARG A 115 -1.80 -38.00 -13.63
CA ARG A 115 -2.70 -37.39 -12.64
C ARG A 115 -3.07 -35.99 -13.13
N LEU A 116 -4.26 -35.86 -13.72
CA LEU A 116 -4.88 -34.56 -13.96
C LEU A 116 -5.00 -33.83 -12.62
N PHE A 117 -4.14 -32.83 -12.40
CA PHE A 117 -4.30 -31.89 -11.31
C PHE A 117 -5.57 -31.07 -11.57
N ARG A 118 -6.70 -31.61 -11.09
CA ARG A 118 -7.95 -30.87 -10.98
C ARG A 118 -7.66 -29.64 -10.11
N PRO A 119 -7.92 -28.40 -10.60
CA PRO A 119 -7.76 -27.22 -9.76
C PRO A 119 -8.66 -27.37 -8.52
N PRO A 120 -8.23 -26.90 -7.33
CA PRO A 120 -9.04 -27.00 -6.13
C PRO A 120 -10.39 -26.34 -6.40
N SER A 121 -11.47 -27.10 -6.17
CA SER A 121 -12.82 -26.54 -6.21
C SER A 121 -12.90 -25.41 -5.18
N PRO A 122 -13.64 -24.31 -5.45
CA PRO A 122 -13.79 -23.24 -4.50
C PRO A 122 -14.32 -23.82 -3.18
N ALA A 123 -13.64 -23.51 -2.08
CA ALA A 123 -14.05 -23.97 -0.76
C ALA A 123 -15.50 -23.50 -0.46
N PRO A 124 -16.30 -24.29 0.26
CA PRO A 124 -17.58 -23.81 0.76
C PRO A 124 -17.36 -22.55 1.61
N ALA A 125 -18.30 -21.60 1.54
CA ALA A 125 -18.21 -20.35 2.28
C ALA A 125 -18.04 -20.65 3.78
N ALA A 126 -16.89 -20.25 4.33
CA ALA A 126 -16.62 -20.34 5.75
C ALA A 126 -17.59 -19.43 6.55
N PRO A 127 -17.84 -19.72 7.84
CA PRO A 127 -18.38 -18.69 8.73
C PRO A 127 -17.47 -17.44 8.68
N GLY A 128 -18.07 -16.26 8.85
CA GLY A 128 -17.43 -14.97 8.55
C GLY A 128 -16.05 -14.75 9.18
N ALA A 129 -15.25 -13.88 8.57
CA ALA A 129 -13.82 -13.72 8.83
C ALA A 129 -13.41 -13.83 10.31
N ARG A 130 -12.39 -14.64 10.58
CA ARG A 130 -11.76 -14.69 11.90
C ARG A 130 -11.12 -13.33 12.19
N LEU A 131 -11.38 -12.77 13.36
CA LEU A 131 -10.71 -11.56 13.86
C LEU A 131 -9.52 -11.97 14.73
N LEU A 132 -8.32 -11.46 14.45
CA LEU A 132 -7.16 -11.58 15.33
C LEU A 132 -6.63 -10.19 15.69
N ARG A 133 -6.59 -9.88 16.98
CA ARG A 133 -6.03 -8.63 17.49
C ARG A 133 -4.53 -8.71 17.65
N LEU A 134 -3.83 -7.69 17.16
CA LEU A 134 -2.44 -7.46 17.50
C LEU A 134 -2.37 -6.97 18.96
N PRO A 135 -1.33 -7.36 19.73
CA PRO A 135 -1.06 -6.73 21.01
C PRO A 135 -0.78 -5.24 20.83
N GLU A 136 -1.09 -4.43 21.84
CA GLU A 136 -0.75 -3.01 21.84
C GLU A 136 0.76 -2.82 21.69
N SER A 137 1.17 -1.75 21.00
CA SER A 137 2.56 -1.51 20.62
C SER A 137 3.44 -1.01 21.77
N GLY A 138 3.49 -1.76 22.87
CA GLY A 138 4.50 -1.67 23.93
C GLY A 138 5.78 -2.43 23.55
N ALA A 139 6.93 -2.01 24.10
CA ALA A 139 8.24 -2.57 23.72
C ALA A 139 8.37 -4.07 24.08
N VAL A 140 8.20 -4.93 23.08
CA VAL A 140 8.01 -6.38 23.27
C VAL A 140 9.31 -7.08 23.71
N GLN A 141 9.40 -7.49 24.97
CA GLN A 141 10.48 -8.34 25.48
C GLN A 141 10.39 -9.77 24.91
N ALA A 142 11.51 -10.49 24.85
CA ALA A 142 11.65 -11.71 24.06
C ALA A 142 10.79 -12.93 24.46
N ALA A 143 10.13 -12.88 25.62
CA ALA A 143 9.30 -13.95 26.17
C ALA A 143 7.90 -13.47 26.64
N SER A 144 7.43 -12.28 26.25
CA SER A 144 6.09 -11.80 26.65
C SER A 144 4.98 -12.49 25.83
N PRO A 145 3.77 -12.68 26.40
CA PRO A 145 2.62 -13.27 25.69
C PRO A 145 2.19 -12.45 24.46
N GLU A 146 2.48 -11.15 24.42
CA GLU A 146 2.27 -10.29 23.25
C GLU A 146 3.03 -10.83 22.02
N ARG A 147 4.28 -11.25 22.21
CA ARG A 147 5.13 -11.81 21.15
C ARG A 147 4.57 -13.13 20.60
N ALA A 148 3.85 -13.88 21.43
CA ALA A 148 3.14 -15.09 21.00
C ALA A 148 1.92 -14.74 20.12
N GLY A 149 1.08 -13.80 20.55
CA GLY A 149 -0.08 -13.34 19.77
C GLY A 149 0.31 -12.72 18.42
N TRP A 150 1.39 -11.92 18.38
CA TRP A 150 1.96 -11.40 17.12
C TRP A 150 2.39 -12.53 16.17
N THR A 151 3.10 -13.53 16.69
CA THR A 151 3.58 -14.68 15.92
C THR A 151 2.42 -15.56 15.41
N GLU A 152 1.36 -15.73 16.22
CA GLU A 152 0.15 -16.43 15.82
C GLU A 152 -0.58 -15.68 14.69
N ALA A 153 -0.79 -14.37 14.83
CA ALA A 153 -1.41 -13.53 13.81
C ALA A 153 -0.65 -13.57 12.47
N LEU A 154 0.69 -13.53 12.50
CA LEU A 154 1.53 -13.68 11.32
C LEU A 154 1.37 -15.07 10.68
N ARG A 155 1.47 -16.16 11.46
CA ARG A 155 1.32 -17.53 10.94
C ARG A 155 -0.06 -17.76 10.34
N ALA A 156 -1.11 -17.26 10.99
CA ALA A 156 -2.48 -17.32 10.50
C ALA A 156 -2.60 -16.57 9.15
N ALA A 157 -2.15 -15.32 9.08
CA ALA A 157 -2.22 -14.53 7.85
C ALA A 157 -1.42 -15.17 6.71
N VAL A 158 -0.20 -15.68 6.96
CA VAL A 158 0.59 -16.40 5.96
C VAL A 158 -0.12 -17.67 5.47
N ALA A 159 -0.79 -18.42 6.35
CA ALA A 159 -1.55 -19.60 5.97
C ALA A 159 -2.74 -19.26 5.04
N GLU A 160 -3.56 -18.26 5.40
CA GLU A 160 -4.68 -17.82 4.56
C GLU A 160 -4.22 -17.28 3.20
N LEU A 161 -3.14 -16.48 3.18
CA LEU A 161 -2.55 -15.95 1.94
C LEU A 161 -2.01 -17.07 1.03
N ARG A 162 -1.38 -18.10 1.61
CA ARG A 162 -0.92 -19.30 0.89
C ARG A 162 -2.07 -20.19 0.40
N ALA A 163 -3.20 -20.20 1.10
CA ALA A 163 -4.45 -20.81 0.64
C ALA A 163 -5.14 -20.03 -0.51
N GLY A 164 -4.62 -18.85 -0.88
CA GLY A 164 -5.17 -18.00 -1.93
C GLY A 164 -6.37 -17.16 -1.47
N ALA A 165 -6.55 -17.01 -0.16
CA ALA A 165 -7.61 -16.18 0.41
C ALA A 165 -7.24 -14.69 0.45
N VAL A 166 -8.23 -13.86 0.79
CA VAL A 166 -8.06 -12.42 1.03
C VAL A 166 -8.10 -12.18 2.54
N VAL A 167 -7.16 -11.36 3.02
CA VAL A 167 -6.97 -10.98 4.42
C VAL A 167 -7.04 -9.47 4.55
N ALA A 168 -7.76 -8.94 5.55
CA ALA A 168 -7.66 -7.52 5.90
C ALA A 168 -6.52 -7.29 6.90
N VAL A 169 -5.76 -6.21 6.71
CA VAL A 169 -4.53 -5.91 7.45
C VAL A 169 -4.42 -4.41 7.76
N PRO A 170 -3.86 -4.02 8.92
CA PRO A 170 -3.52 -2.63 9.21
C PRO A 170 -2.31 -2.19 8.36
N THR A 171 -2.20 -0.89 8.08
CA THR A 171 -0.99 -0.28 7.50
C THR A 171 -0.68 1.05 8.18
N ASP A 172 0.41 1.69 7.80
CA ASP A 172 0.82 3.04 8.20
C ASP A 172 -0.10 4.17 7.69
N THR A 173 -1.06 3.90 6.78
CA THR A 173 -2.02 4.92 6.32
C THR A 173 -3.48 4.55 6.55
N LEU A 174 -3.87 3.33 6.17
CA LEU A 174 -5.27 2.89 6.06
C LEU A 174 -5.33 1.37 6.22
N TYR A 175 -6.47 0.81 6.63
CA TYR A 175 -6.66 -0.63 6.49
C TYR A 175 -6.63 -1.04 5.01
N GLY A 176 -6.01 -2.19 4.74
CA GLY A 176 -5.84 -2.76 3.42
C GLY A 176 -6.39 -4.18 3.30
N LEU A 177 -6.72 -4.58 2.08
CA LEU A 177 -6.91 -5.98 1.71
C LEU A 177 -5.65 -6.49 1.04
N ALA A 178 -5.09 -7.55 1.59
CA ALA A 178 -3.93 -8.26 1.09
C ALA A 178 -4.34 -9.63 0.49
N CYS A 179 -3.68 -10.01 -0.60
CA CYS A 179 -3.69 -11.38 -1.12
C CYS A 179 -2.35 -11.73 -1.76
N ALA A 180 -2.07 -13.01 -2.01
CA ALA A 180 -0.85 -13.43 -2.70
C ALA A 180 -0.81 -12.88 -4.14
N ALA A 181 0.14 -12.02 -4.49
CA ALA A 181 0.23 -11.46 -5.85
C ALA A 181 0.62 -12.51 -6.92
N SER A 182 1.15 -13.66 -6.49
CA SER A 182 1.38 -14.82 -7.34
C SER A 182 0.10 -15.61 -7.65
N CYS A 183 -1.00 -15.44 -6.90
CA CYS A 183 -2.21 -16.24 -7.05
C CYS A 183 -3.30 -15.51 -7.84
N SER A 184 -3.46 -15.85 -9.13
CA SER A 184 -4.48 -15.27 -10.01
C SER A 184 -5.92 -15.42 -9.50
N ALA A 185 -6.21 -16.50 -8.78
CA ALA A 185 -7.54 -16.70 -8.19
C ALA A 185 -7.81 -15.69 -7.07
N ALA A 186 -6.80 -15.40 -6.25
CA ALA A 186 -6.86 -14.42 -5.17
C ALA A 186 -6.95 -12.98 -5.70
N LEU A 187 -6.19 -12.64 -6.75
CA LEU A 187 -6.30 -11.37 -7.47
C LEU A 187 -7.74 -11.14 -7.97
N ARG A 188 -8.32 -12.13 -8.67
CA ARG A 188 -9.73 -12.09 -9.12
C ARG A 188 -10.73 -12.05 -7.96
N ALA A 189 -10.39 -12.54 -6.76
CA ALA A 189 -11.23 -12.41 -5.58
C ALA A 189 -11.23 -10.96 -5.07
N VAL A 190 -10.05 -10.31 -4.97
CA VAL A 190 -9.93 -8.89 -4.58
C VAL A 190 -10.68 -7.97 -5.54
N TYR A 191 -10.55 -8.16 -6.86
CA TYR A 191 -11.28 -7.34 -7.84
C TYR A 191 -12.81 -7.49 -7.72
N ARG A 192 -13.31 -8.73 -7.54
CA ARG A 192 -14.73 -9.00 -7.33
C ARG A 192 -15.24 -8.38 -6.02
N LEU A 193 -14.54 -8.58 -4.91
CA LEU A 193 -14.88 -8.04 -3.59
C LEU A 193 -14.94 -6.51 -3.59
N LYS A 194 -14.01 -5.84 -4.29
CA LYS A 194 -14.02 -4.37 -4.44
C LYS A 194 -15.07 -3.84 -5.43
N GLY A 195 -15.71 -4.69 -6.23
CA GLY A 195 -16.53 -4.27 -7.38
C GLY A 195 -15.72 -3.48 -8.42
N ARG A 196 -14.43 -3.80 -8.59
CA ARG A 196 -13.45 -2.96 -9.31
C ARG A 196 -12.98 -3.63 -10.60
N SER A 197 -12.96 -2.87 -11.69
CA SER A 197 -12.37 -3.32 -12.96
C SER A 197 -10.86 -3.60 -12.82
N GLU A 198 -10.41 -4.69 -13.44
CA GLU A 198 -9.00 -5.09 -13.54
C GLU A 198 -8.11 -4.03 -14.24
N ALA A 199 -8.72 -3.13 -15.03
CA ALA A 199 -8.06 -1.96 -15.62
C ALA A 199 -7.55 -0.94 -14.59
N LYS A 200 -7.99 -1.01 -13.32
CA LYS A 200 -7.51 -0.15 -12.23
C LYS A 200 -6.46 -0.91 -11.39
N PRO A 201 -5.15 -0.60 -11.45
CA PRO A 201 -4.09 -1.41 -10.84
C PRO A 201 -4.17 -1.59 -9.31
N LEU A 202 -3.69 -2.73 -8.82
CA LEU A 202 -3.35 -3.00 -7.43
C LEU A 202 -1.88 -2.64 -7.17
N ALA A 203 -1.56 -2.22 -5.94
CA ALA A 203 -0.18 -2.06 -5.51
C ALA A 203 0.41 -3.42 -5.09
N VAL A 204 1.73 -3.54 -5.11
CA VAL A 204 2.47 -4.67 -4.52
C VAL A 204 3.12 -4.20 -3.23
N CYS A 205 2.79 -4.89 -2.14
CA CYS A 205 3.44 -4.76 -0.85
C CYS A 205 4.62 -5.75 -0.77
N LEU A 206 5.77 -5.25 -0.33
CA LEU A 206 7.00 -6.01 -0.08
C LEU A 206 7.46 -5.84 1.37
N GLY A 207 8.33 -6.74 1.84
CA GLY A 207 8.86 -6.72 3.21
C GLY A 207 10.14 -5.91 3.37
N ARG A 208 10.99 -5.83 2.34
CA ARG A 208 12.29 -5.13 2.39
C ARG A 208 12.55 -4.33 1.12
N VAL A 209 13.29 -3.23 1.24
CA VAL A 209 13.72 -2.40 0.09
C VAL A 209 14.57 -3.20 -0.91
N ALA A 210 15.34 -4.19 -0.43
CA ALA A 210 16.11 -5.08 -1.30
C ALA A 210 15.23 -5.91 -2.25
N ASP A 211 14.02 -6.28 -1.84
CA ASP A 211 13.09 -7.10 -2.64
C ASP A 211 12.54 -6.33 -3.84
N VAL A 212 12.62 -4.99 -3.85
CA VAL A 212 12.14 -4.12 -4.94
C VAL A 212 12.86 -4.44 -6.25
N TYR A 213 14.17 -4.71 -6.20
CA TYR A 213 15.00 -5.03 -7.37
C TYR A 213 14.64 -6.37 -8.02
N ARG A 214 14.00 -7.27 -7.28
CA ARG A 214 13.50 -8.56 -7.79
C ARG A 214 12.25 -8.34 -8.64
N TYR A 215 11.33 -7.50 -8.17
CA TYR A 215 10.02 -7.33 -8.81
C TYR A 215 9.91 -6.17 -9.79
N CYS A 216 10.86 -5.21 -9.79
CA CYS A 216 10.85 -4.02 -10.63
C CYS A 216 12.20 -3.70 -11.30
N ARG A 217 12.14 -3.04 -12.46
CA ARG A 217 13.30 -2.42 -13.11
C ARG A 217 13.56 -1.06 -12.46
N VAL A 218 14.33 -1.06 -11.37
CA VAL A 218 14.71 0.15 -10.65
C VAL A 218 15.66 1.02 -11.49
N ARG A 219 15.27 2.27 -11.76
CA ARG A 219 16.06 3.27 -12.52
C ARG A 219 16.37 4.53 -11.70
N VAL A 220 16.24 4.45 -10.38
CA VAL A 220 16.48 5.52 -9.40
C VAL A 220 17.60 5.12 -8.42
N PRO A 221 18.27 6.07 -7.76
CA PRO A 221 19.29 5.76 -6.76
C PRO A 221 18.73 4.93 -5.60
N GLU A 222 19.51 3.98 -5.08
CA GLU A 222 19.10 3.14 -3.93
C GLU A 222 18.71 3.99 -2.70
N GLY A 223 19.41 5.11 -2.48
CA GLY A 223 19.07 6.05 -1.41
C GLY A 223 17.64 6.62 -1.51
N LEU A 224 17.14 6.86 -2.72
CA LEU A 224 15.77 7.35 -2.93
C LEU A 224 14.74 6.31 -2.51
N LEU A 225 15.01 5.02 -2.78
CA LEU A 225 14.16 3.94 -2.28
C LEU A 225 14.18 3.90 -0.75
N LYS A 226 15.35 4.03 -0.11
CA LYS A 226 15.50 4.01 1.36
C LYS A 226 14.93 5.23 2.07
N ASP A 227 14.87 6.39 1.40
CA ASP A 227 14.25 7.61 1.94
C ASP A 227 12.72 7.59 1.87
N LEU A 228 12.14 6.83 0.93
CA LEU A 228 10.69 6.78 0.69
C LEU A 228 10.03 5.46 1.14
N LEU A 229 10.82 4.41 1.42
CA LEU A 229 10.39 3.09 1.84
C LEU A 229 11.29 2.53 2.97
N PRO A 230 10.74 1.98 4.07
CA PRO A 230 9.31 1.91 4.40
C PRO A 230 8.64 3.29 4.56
N GLY A 231 7.36 3.39 4.26
CA GLY A 231 6.61 4.62 4.44
C GLY A 231 5.30 4.76 3.66
N PRO A 232 4.59 5.89 3.87
CA PRO A 232 3.30 6.23 3.28
C PRO A 232 3.36 6.63 1.80
N VAL A 233 4.26 6.01 1.02
CA VAL A 233 4.51 6.30 -0.40
C VAL A 233 4.32 5.03 -1.24
N THR A 234 3.94 5.19 -2.50
CA THR A 234 3.81 4.09 -3.45
C THR A 234 4.53 4.46 -4.74
N LEU A 235 5.62 3.75 -5.03
CA LEU A 235 6.54 4.04 -6.13
C LEU A 235 6.14 3.22 -7.36
N VAL A 236 5.62 3.89 -8.38
CA VAL A 236 5.23 3.27 -9.66
C VAL A 236 6.46 3.19 -10.57
N MET A 237 6.82 1.96 -10.93
CA MET A 237 7.98 1.64 -11.76
C MET A 237 7.63 0.58 -12.80
N GLU A 238 8.50 0.37 -13.78
CA GLU A 238 8.37 -0.71 -14.74
C GLU A 238 8.55 -2.08 -14.05
N ARG A 239 7.61 -3.00 -14.28
CA ARG A 239 7.62 -4.34 -13.68
C ARG A 239 8.74 -5.23 -14.22
N SER A 240 9.09 -6.26 -13.45
CA SER A 240 9.80 -7.45 -13.93
C SER A 240 8.85 -8.49 -14.54
N GLU A 241 9.43 -9.50 -15.18
CA GLU A 241 8.73 -10.72 -15.61
C GLU A 241 8.42 -11.69 -14.45
N GLU A 242 8.97 -11.49 -13.25
CA GLU A 242 8.75 -12.39 -12.10
C GLU A 242 7.39 -12.15 -11.42
N LEU A 243 6.79 -10.98 -11.59
CA LEU A 243 5.41 -10.74 -11.18
C LEU A 243 4.43 -11.52 -12.07
N ASN A 244 3.37 -12.08 -11.48
CA ASN A 244 2.30 -12.78 -12.20
C ASN A 244 1.70 -11.88 -13.31
N LYS A 245 1.49 -12.43 -14.51
CA LYS A 245 0.95 -11.70 -15.67
C LYS A 245 -0.52 -11.26 -15.47
N ASP A 246 -1.27 -11.97 -14.63
CA ASP A 246 -2.64 -11.60 -14.23
C ASP A 246 -2.67 -10.46 -13.19
N LEU A 247 -1.53 -10.08 -12.60
CA LEU A 247 -1.42 -8.86 -11.80
C LEU A 247 -1.30 -7.67 -12.75
N ASN A 248 -2.27 -6.75 -12.70
CA ASN A 248 -2.30 -5.51 -13.49
C ASN A 248 -2.11 -5.75 -15.01
N PRO A 249 -2.92 -6.61 -15.66
CA PRO A 249 -2.63 -7.13 -17.00
C PRO A 249 -2.66 -6.06 -18.12
N PHE A 250 -3.19 -4.86 -17.84
CA PHE A 250 -3.33 -3.76 -18.78
C PHE A 250 -2.21 -2.71 -18.70
N THR A 251 -1.14 -2.95 -17.93
CA THR A 251 -0.03 -2.00 -17.80
C THR A 251 1.34 -2.67 -17.55
N PRO A 252 2.44 -2.16 -18.14
CA PRO A 252 3.80 -2.57 -17.79
C PRO A 252 4.29 -1.95 -16.48
N LEU A 253 3.49 -1.10 -15.82
CA LEU A 253 3.87 -0.43 -14.58
C LEU A 253 3.23 -1.11 -13.35
N VAL A 254 3.95 -1.11 -12.24
CA VAL A 254 3.48 -1.60 -10.94
C VAL A 254 3.84 -0.60 -9.84
N GLY A 255 2.89 -0.32 -8.95
CA GLY A 255 3.12 0.48 -7.75
C GLY A 255 3.66 -0.38 -6.62
N ILE A 256 4.89 -0.13 -6.19
CA ILE A 256 5.52 -0.80 -5.04
C ILE A 256 5.29 0.02 -3.78
N ARG A 257 4.93 -0.66 -2.68
CA ARG A 257 4.80 -0.09 -1.35
C ARG A 257 5.48 -1.00 -0.33
N ILE A 258 6.04 -0.40 0.71
CA ILE A 258 6.50 -1.07 1.92
C ILE A 258 5.92 -0.23 3.06
N PRO A 259 4.77 -0.61 3.65
CA PRO A 259 4.18 0.14 4.75
C PRO A 259 5.15 0.28 5.92
N ASP A 260 5.23 1.47 6.54
CA ASP A 260 5.94 1.63 7.82
C ASP A 260 5.12 1.09 9.00
N HIS A 261 4.79 -0.19 8.93
CA HIS A 261 4.02 -0.91 9.93
C HIS A 261 4.66 -2.28 10.15
N ALA A 262 5.20 -2.52 11.35
CA ALA A 262 6.00 -3.71 11.65
C ALA A 262 5.31 -5.02 11.24
N PHE A 263 4.01 -5.18 11.51
CA PHE A 263 3.27 -6.39 11.12
C PHE A 263 3.27 -6.62 9.60
N MET A 264 3.19 -5.57 8.78
CA MET A 264 3.18 -5.70 7.32
C MET A 264 4.56 -6.07 6.77
N GLN A 265 5.61 -5.52 7.37
CA GLN A 265 7.00 -5.86 7.03
C GLN A 265 7.29 -7.32 7.43
N ASP A 266 6.91 -7.75 8.64
CA ASP A 266 7.04 -9.14 9.10
C ASP A 266 6.20 -10.11 8.25
N LEU A 267 4.95 -9.74 7.92
CA LEU A 267 4.03 -10.56 7.13
C LEU A 267 4.57 -10.81 5.73
N ALA A 268 5.02 -9.76 5.03
CA ALA A 268 5.58 -9.90 3.69
C ALA A 268 6.91 -10.68 3.71
N GLN A 269 7.72 -10.50 4.76
CA GLN A 269 8.96 -11.28 4.94
C GLN A 269 8.67 -12.76 5.22
N MET A 270 7.72 -13.11 6.08
CA MET A 270 7.36 -14.50 6.44
C MET A 270 6.55 -15.20 5.32
N PHE A 271 5.82 -14.44 4.51
CA PHE A 271 5.15 -14.97 3.32
C PHE A 271 6.17 -15.37 2.23
N GLU A 272 7.34 -14.72 2.20
CA GLU A 272 8.44 -14.92 1.24
C GLU A 272 8.09 -14.57 -0.23
N GLY A 273 7.21 -13.59 -0.42
CA GLY A 273 6.75 -13.20 -1.76
C GLY A 273 6.01 -11.87 -1.83
N PRO A 274 5.60 -11.43 -3.02
CA PRO A 274 4.89 -10.19 -3.22
C PRO A 274 3.41 -10.35 -2.81
N LEU A 275 2.89 -9.40 -2.05
CA LEU A 275 1.47 -9.32 -1.68
C LEU A 275 0.79 -8.25 -2.53
N ALA A 276 -0.36 -8.53 -3.12
CA ALA A 276 -1.16 -7.50 -3.77
C ALA A 276 -2.00 -6.78 -2.71
N LEU A 277 -1.94 -5.45 -2.70
CA LEU A 277 -2.50 -4.59 -1.66
C LEU A 277 -3.39 -3.48 -2.27
N THR A 278 -4.57 -3.29 -1.67
CA THR A 278 -5.50 -2.17 -1.93
C THR A 278 -6.17 -1.76 -0.63
N SER A 279 -6.78 -0.57 -0.54
CA SER A 279 -7.51 -0.14 0.66
C SER A 279 -8.73 -1.02 0.98
N ALA A 280 -9.11 -1.06 2.26
CA ALA A 280 -10.17 -1.90 2.82
C ALA A 280 -11.60 -1.34 2.68
N ASN A 281 -11.84 -0.36 1.82
CA ASN A 281 -13.17 0.20 1.54
C ASN A 281 -13.83 -0.38 0.27
N LEU A 282 -15.15 -0.50 0.20
CA LEU A 282 -15.80 -0.72 -1.11
C LEU A 282 -15.42 0.42 -2.07
N SER A 283 -15.36 0.16 -3.37
CA SER A 283 -15.01 1.19 -4.35
C SER A 283 -15.95 2.40 -4.18
N SER A 284 -15.39 3.61 -4.12
CA SER A 284 -16.07 4.90 -3.83
C SER A 284 -16.62 5.13 -2.41
N GLN A 285 -16.43 4.23 -1.44
CA GLN A 285 -16.68 4.53 -0.03
C GLN A 285 -15.48 5.19 0.66
N ALA A 286 -15.69 5.74 1.86
CA ALA A 286 -14.65 6.37 2.68
C ALA A 286 -13.49 5.40 3.01
N SER A 287 -12.28 5.94 3.14
CA SER A 287 -11.10 5.17 3.55
C SER A 287 -11.21 4.67 4.99
N SER A 288 -10.93 3.39 5.23
CA SER A 288 -11.10 2.74 6.52
C SER A 288 -9.89 2.90 7.45
N LEU A 289 -10.13 3.34 8.69
CA LEU A 289 -9.11 3.60 9.72
C LEU A 289 -9.17 2.64 10.92
N ASN A 290 -10.23 1.86 11.07
CA ASN A 290 -10.40 0.79 12.05
C ASN A 290 -11.15 -0.39 11.41
N VAL A 291 -11.32 -1.49 12.14
CA VAL A 291 -11.94 -2.72 11.62
C VAL A 291 -13.46 -2.63 11.52
N GLU A 292 -14.08 -1.74 12.31
CA GLU A 292 -15.49 -1.43 12.31
C GLU A 292 -15.94 -0.76 10.99
N GLU A 293 -15.11 0.15 10.46
CA GLU A 293 -15.36 0.89 9.21
C GLU A 293 -15.38 0.03 7.92
N PHE A 294 -15.19 -1.29 8.00
CA PHE A 294 -15.33 -2.21 6.86
C PHE A 294 -15.98 -3.56 7.18
N GLN A 295 -16.82 -3.64 8.24
CA GLN A 295 -17.52 -4.88 8.62
C GLN A 295 -18.32 -5.51 7.46
N ASP A 296 -18.90 -4.72 6.56
CA ASP A 296 -19.60 -5.19 5.35
C ASP A 296 -18.75 -6.09 4.42
N LEU A 297 -17.41 -6.00 4.51
CA LEU A 297 -16.50 -6.84 3.73
C LEU A 297 -16.17 -8.17 4.41
N TRP A 298 -16.33 -8.29 5.73
CA TRP A 298 -15.91 -9.46 6.51
C TRP A 298 -16.52 -10.79 6.03
N PRO A 299 -17.77 -10.89 5.53
CA PRO A 299 -18.31 -12.13 4.97
C PRO A 299 -17.56 -12.64 3.72
N GLN A 300 -16.71 -11.82 3.09
CA GLN A 300 -15.91 -12.15 1.92
C GLN A 300 -14.40 -12.29 2.23
N LEU A 301 -14.01 -12.15 3.51
CA LEU A 301 -12.64 -12.26 3.98
C LEU A 301 -12.45 -13.55 4.77
N SER A 302 -11.23 -14.09 4.73
CA SER A 302 -10.85 -15.24 5.57
C SER A 302 -10.47 -14.81 7.00
N LEU A 303 -9.81 -13.66 7.09
CA LEU A 303 -9.13 -13.18 8.29
C LEU A 303 -9.11 -11.66 8.26
N VAL A 304 -9.35 -11.05 9.42
CA VAL A 304 -9.14 -9.63 9.69
C VAL A 304 -8.10 -9.55 10.80
N ILE A 305 -6.99 -8.89 10.52
CA ILE A 305 -6.01 -8.49 11.53
C ILE A 305 -6.43 -7.12 12.05
N ASP A 306 -6.73 -7.03 13.34
CA ASP A 306 -7.09 -5.80 14.04
C ASP A 306 -5.82 -5.23 14.71
N GLY A 307 -5.30 -4.15 14.14
CA GLY A 307 -4.20 -3.36 14.68
C GLY A 307 -4.66 -2.12 15.44
N GLY A 308 -5.94 -2.01 15.79
CA GLY A 308 -6.53 -0.82 16.39
C GLY A 308 -6.77 0.31 15.40
N GLN A 309 -6.91 1.53 15.94
CA GLN A 309 -7.23 2.75 15.21
C GLN A 309 -5.97 3.35 14.54
N ILE A 310 -6.05 3.59 13.23
CA ILE A 310 -5.01 4.28 12.46
C ILE A 310 -5.32 5.78 12.45
N GLY A 311 -4.40 6.60 12.99
CA GLY A 311 -4.53 8.05 13.03
C GLY A 311 -5.77 8.55 13.80
N ASP A 312 -6.06 9.85 13.68
CA ASP A 312 -7.30 10.42 14.21
C ASP A 312 -8.46 10.16 13.23
N GLY A 313 -9.46 9.38 13.67
CA GLY A 313 -10.66 9.08 12.90
C GLY A 313 -11.51 10.29 12.52
N GLN A 314 -11.34 11.42 13.22
CA GLN A 314 -12.00 12.70 12.95
C GLN A 314 -11.23 13.58 11.95
N SER A 315 -9.93 13.32 11.74
CA SER A 315 -9.12 14.11 10.80
C SER A 315 -9.33 13.66 9.35
N PRO A 316 -9.76 14.54 8.43
CA PRO A 316 -9.84 14.22 7.01
C PRO A 316 -8.47 13.84 6.40
N GLU A 317 -7.39 14.39 6.94
CA GLU A 317 -6.02 14.16 6.48
C GLU A 317 -5.58 12.71 6.75
N CYS A 318 -6.00 12.13 7.87
CA CYS A 318 -5.75 10.71 8.18
C CYS A 318 -6.44 9.76 7.20
N ARG A 319 -7.51 10.18 6.52
CA ARG A 319 -8.20 9.39 5.49
C ARG A 319 -7.54 9.45 4.11
N LEU A 320 -6.48 10.24 3.94
CA LEU A 320 -5.64 10.23 2.76
C LEU A 320 -4.79 8.94 2.72
N GLY A 321 -4.89 8.20 1.62
CA GLY A 321 -4.00 7.07 1.37
C GLY A 321 -2.56 7.51 1.07
N SER A 322 -1.69 6.53 0.83
CA SER A 322 -0.30 6.78 0.40
C SER A 322 -0.20 7.72 -0.81
N THR A 323 0.84 8.56 -0.84
CA THR A 323 1.17 9.34 -2.04
C THR A 323 1.65 8.40 -3.13
N VAL A 324 1.08 8.49 -4.34
CA VAL A 324 1.46 7.61 -5.46
C VAL A 324 2.27 8.41 -6.48
N VAL A 325 3.52 7.99 -6.69
CA VAL A 325 4.50 8.67 -7.53
C VAL A 325 4.91 7.77 -8.70
N ASP A 326 4.82 8.29 -9.91
CA ASP A 326 5.44 7.71 -11.10
C ASP A 326 6.94 8.00 -11.12
N LEU A 327 7.76 6.95 -11.18
CA LEU A 327 9.21 6.98 -11.35
C LEU A 327 9.65 6.14 -12.58
N SER A 328 8.73 5.84 -13.50
CA SER A 328 9.00 5.03 -14.70
C SER A 328 9.93 5.72 -15.71
N VAL A 329 9.96 7.05 -15.72
CA VAL A 329 10.80 7.88 -16.61
C VAL A 329 12.05 8.34 -15.86
N PRO A 330 13.27 7.91 -16.26
CA PRO A 330 14.51 8.32 -15.60
C PRO A 330 14.68 9.84 -15.53
N GLY A 331 15.14 10.34 -14.38
CA GLY A 331 15.35 11.77 -14.14
C GLY A 331 14.06 12.59 -13.93
N LYS A 332 12.88 11.96 -13.96
CA LYS A 332 11.59 12.62 -13.77
C LYS A 332 10.73 11.93 -12.72
N PHE A 333 9.72 12.64 -12.22
CA PHE A 333 8.66 12.06 -11.40
C PHE A 333 7.28 12.65 -11.76
N GLY A 334 6.20 11.93 -11.47
CA GLY A 334 4.83 12.44 -11.61
C GLY A 334 3.97 12.07 -10.41
N ILE A 335 3.14 12.98 -9.91
CA ILE A 335 2.19 12.64 -8.83
C ILE A 335 0.93 12.07 -9.47
N ILE A 336 0.75 10.75 -9.39
CA ILE A 336 -0.46 10.06 -9.87
C ILE A 336 -1.63 10.28 -8.91
N ARG A 337 -1.33 10.28 -7.60
CA ARG A 337 -2.33 10.53 -6.55
C ARG A 337 -1.69 11.29 -5.38
N PRO A 338 -2.19 12.48 -5.01
CA PRO A 338 -1.79 13.12 -3.76
C PRO A 338 -2.25 12.27 -2.57
N GLY A 339 -1.42 12.20 -1.54
CA GLY A 339 -1.66 11.45 -0.31
C GLY A 339 -1.08 12.17 0.90
N CYS A 340 -1.14 11.55 2.07
CA CYS A 340 -0.67 12.12 3.33
C CYS A 340 0.83 12.51 3.37
N ALA A 341 1.64 12.04 2.41
CA ALA A 341 3.06 12.33 2.31
C ALA A 341 3.43 13.19 1.08
N LEU A 342 2.48 13.93 0.50
CA LEU A 342 2.70 14.65 -0.77
C LEU A 342 3.89 15.63 -0.70
N GLU A 343 3.90 16.49 0.31
CA GLU A 343 4.89 17.56 0.45
C GLU A 343 6.30 17.00 0.72
N SER A 344 6.42 16.12 1.72
CA SER A 344 7.69 15.47 2.08
C SER A 344 8.27 14.64 0.92
N THR A 345 7.42 13.89 0.22
CA THR A 345 7.84 13.13 -0.97
C THR A 345 8.34 14.05 -2.08
N THR A 346 7.60 15.12 -2.37
CA THR A 346 7.98 16.09 -3.43
C THR A 346 9.28 16.79 -3.10
N ALA A 347 9.48 17.19 -1.83
CA ALA A 347 10.72 17.79 -1.36
C ALA A 347 11.92 16.84 -1.51
N ILE A 348 11.80 15.55 -1.13
CA ILE A 348 12.86 14.55 -1.32
C ILE A 348 13.20 14.39 -2.81
N LEU A 349 12.20 14.21 -3.67
CA LEU A 349 12.40 13.98 -5.11
C LEU A 349 13.08 15.16 -5.80
N GLN A 350 12.67 16.39 -5.49
CA GLN A 350 13.21 17.61 -6.10
C GLN A 350 14.53 18.07 -5.47
N GLN A 351 14.56 18.23 -4.14
CA GLN A 351 15.64 18.93 -3.44
C GLN A 351 16.84 18.01 -3.16
N LYS A 352 16.60 16.74 -2.82
CA LYS A 352 17.67 15.76 -2.52
C LYS A 352 18.13 14.99 -3.76
N TYR A 353 17.23 14.69 -4.69
CA TYR A 353 17.53 13.88 -5.88
C TYR A 353 17.48 14.61 -7.22
N GLY A 354 17.09 15.89 -7.26
CA GLY A 354 17.11 16.69 -8.49
C GLY A 354 16.17 16.22 -9.60
N LEU A 355 15.14 15.42 -9.27
CA LEU A 355 14.21 14.90 -10.26
C LEU A 355 13.24 16.00 -10.72
N LEU A 356 12.98 16.03 -12.03
CA LEU A 356 12.12 17.02 -12.65
C LEU A 356 10.65 16.56 -12.64
N PRO A 357 9.67 17.43 -12.34
CA PRO A 357 8.27 17.12 -12.57
C PRO A 357 8.01 16.74 -14.04
N SER A 358 7.27 15.67 -14.26
CA SER A 358 6.69 15.35 -15.56
C SER A 358 5.58 16.35 -15.90
N HIS A 359 5.41 16.69 -17.19
CA HIS A 359 4.39 17.66 -17.64
C HIS A 359 2.93 17.20 -17.42
N ALA A 360 2.71 16.00 -16.87
CA ALA A 360 1.39 15.48 -16.48
C ALA A 360 1.06 15.72 -14.99
N SER A 361 1.96 16.36 -14.22
CA SER A 361 1.69 16.77 -12.85
C SER A 361 0.67 17.92 -12.84
N TYR A 362 -0.53 17.65 -12.33
CA TYR A 362 -1.58 18.67 -12.15
C TYR A 362 -1.07 19.83 -11.26
N LEU A 363 -1.17 21.05 -11.80
CA LEU A 363 -1.38 22.29 -11.05
C LEU A 363 -2.87 22.63 -11.10
#